data_AF-A0A410QFE7-F1
#
_entry.id   AF-A0A410QFE7-F1
#
_cell.length_a   1.000
_cell.length_b   1.000
_cell.length_c   1.000
_cell.angle_alpha   90.00
_cell.angle_beta   90.00
_cell.angle_gamma   90.00
#
_symmetry.space_group_name_H-M   'P 1'
#
loop_
_entity.id
_entity.type
_entity.pdbx_description
1 polymer ?
#
loop_
_entity_poly.entity_id
_entity_poly.type
_entity_poly.pdbx_seq_one_letter_code
_entity_poly.pdbx_strand_id
1 'polypeptide(L)' 'MIGVTIFGNFTVLQTFMLNDIQIDRGFDERLDIFYRVNLCIGKNEDYINNTFIECYFRSITDLKKCLNLD' A
#
# COMPACT_ATOMS: atom_id res chain seq x y z
N MET A 1 12.01 1.59 -5.88
CA MET A 1 10.59 1.19 -5.69
C MET A 1 10.34 -0.05 -6.52
N ILE A 2 10.05 -1.19 -5.89
CA ILE A 2 9.55 -2.38 -6.57
C ILE A 2 8.03 -2.19 -6.63
N GLY A 3 7.55 -1.44 -7.61
CA GLY A 3 6.12 -1.28 -7.85
C GLY A 3 5.65 -2.49 -8.65
N VAL A 4 4.94 -3.42 -8.01
CA VAL A 4 4.17 -4.42 -8.75
C VAL A 4 2.99 -3.67 -9.38
N THR A 5 2.94 -3.63 -10.70
CA THR A 5 1.79 -3.08 -11.43
C THR A 5 0.63 -4.06 -11.29
N ILE A 6 -0.41 -3.66 -10.56
CA ILE A 6 -1.68 -4.39 -10.55
C ILE A 6 -2.45 -3.97 -11.79
N PHE A 7 -2.83 -4.96 -12.61
CA PHE A 7 -3.75 -4.77 -13.72
C PHE A 7 -5.16 -5.17 -13.25
N GLY A 8 -6.14 -4.31 -13.44
CA GLY A 8 -7.55 -4.60 -13.10
C GLY A 8 -7.96 -4.26 -11.66
N ASN A 9 -9.05 -4.88 -11.22
CA ASN A 9 -9.69 -4.60 -9.93
C ASN A 9 -8.95 -5.29 -8.77
N PHE A 10 -8.77 -4.57 -7.65
CA PHE A 10 -8.26 -5.14 -6.40
C PHE A 10 -9.41 -5.38 -5.42
N THR A 11 -9.55 -6.63 -4.96
CA THR A 11 -10.58 -7.01 -3.98
C THR A 11 -9.96 -7.09 -2.59
N VAL A 12 -10.44 -6.25 -1.66
CA VAL A 12 -9.98 -6.25 -0.27
C VAL A 12 -10.58 -7.44 0.48
N LEU A 13 -9.71 -8.22 1.13
CA LEU A 13 -10.09 -9.31 2.04
C LEU A 13 -10.07 -8.88 3.49
N GLN A 14 -9.07 -8.08 3.88
CA GLN A 14 -8.87 -7.64 5.24
C GLN A 14 -8.18 -6.28 5.27
N THR A 15 -8.66 -5.38 6.11
CA THR A 15 -8.01 -4.11 6.44
C THR A 15 -7.47 -4.19 7.86
N PHE A 16 -6.23 -3.75 8.08
CA PHE A 16 -5.62 -3.69 9.41
C PHE A 16 -4.68 -2.49 9.53
N MET A 17 -4.36 -2.11 10.76
CA MET A 17 -3.38 -1.06 11.07
C MET A 17 -2.02 -1.69 11.35
N LEU A 18 -0.96 -1.12 10.79
CA LEU A 18 0.42 -1.43 11.14
C LEU A 18 1.15 -0.11 11.34
N ASN A 19 1.59 0.16 12.57
CA ASN A 19 2.30 1.40 12.94
C ASN A 19 1.58 2.66 12.43
N ASP A 20 0.30 2.78 12.77
CA ASP A 20 -0.58 3.89 12.40
C ASP A 20 -0.85 4.06 10.90
N ILE A 21 -0.45 3.07 10.09
CA ILE A 21 -0.70 3.02 8.66
C ILE A 21 -1.76 1.96 8.38
N GLN A 22 -2.82 2.36 7.66
CA GLN A 22 -3.84 1.43 7.19
C GLN A 22 -3.31 0.62 6.01
N ILE A 23 -3.45 -0.70 6.10
CA ILE A 23 -3.04 -1.66 5.07
C ILE A 23 -4.24 -2.52 4.69
N ASP A 24 -4.43 -2.70 3.40
CA ASP A 24 -5.41 -3.63 2.86
C ASP A 24 -4.69 -4.85 2.30
N ARG A 25 -5.03 -6.03 2.84
CA ARG A 25 -4.69 -7.31 2.23
C ARG A 25 -5.82 -7.72 1.30
N GLY A 26 -5.49 -8.08 0.08
CA GLY A 26 -6.47 -8.42 -0.95
C GLY A 26 -5.84 -9.14 -2.12
N PHE A 27 -6.59 -9.33 -3.19
CA PHE A 27 -6.10 -9.95 -4.42
C PHE A 27 -6.49 -9.17 -5.68
N ASP A 28 -5.70 -9.34 -6.73
CA ASP A 28 -5.99 -8.79 -8.07
C ASP A 28 -6.87 -9.72 -8.92
N GLU A 29 -7.15 -9.36 -10.17
CA GLU A 29 -7.95 -10.20 -11.08
C GLU A 29 -7.38 -11.61 -11.33
N ARG A 30 -6.09 -11.82 -11.08
CA ARG A 30 -5.39 -13.10 -11.23
C ARG A 30 -5.42 -13.93 -9.95
N LEU A 31 -6.10 -13.46 -8.90
CA LEU A 31 -6.16 -14.05 -7.58
C LEU A 31 -4.80 -14.06 -6.84
N ASP A 32 -3.85 -13.22 -7.28
CA ASP A 32 -2.57 -13.04 -6.58
C ASP A 32 -2.79 -12.14 -5.36
N ILE A 33 -2.26 -12.56 -4.19
CA ILE A 33 -2.44 -11.83 -2.93
C ILE A 33 -1.40 -10.72 -2.76
N PHE A 34 -1.86 -9.52 -2.40
CA PHE A 34 -1.02 -8.36 -2.14
C PHE A 34 -1.43 -7.62 -0.87
N TYR A 35 -0.51 -6.77 -0.41
CA TYR A 35 -0.74 -5.73 0.59
C TYR A 35 -0.69 -4.37 -0.10
N ARG A 36 -1.80 -3.64 -0.06
CA ARG A 36 -1.95 -2.27 -0.55
C ARG A 36 -1.79 -1.29 0.61
N VAL A 37 -1.04 -0.22 0.38
CA VAL A 37 -0.87 0.89 1.32
C VAL A 37 -0.86 2.22 0.57
N ASN A 38 -1.46 3.24 1.17
CA ASN A 38 -1.48 4.61 0.65
C ASN A 38 -0.44 5.46 1.40
N LEU A 39 0.68 5.76 0.74
CA LEU A 39 1.76 6.55 1.33
C LEU A 39 1.64 8.03 0.93
N CYS A 40 1.65 8.92 1.91
CA CYS A 40 1.73 10.36 1.65
C CYS A 40 3.15 10.73 1.20
N ILE A 41 3.30 11.31 0.01
CA ILE A 41 4.60 11.65 -0.58
C ILE A 41 4.95 13.14 -0.52
N GLY A 42 4.05 13.95 0.02
CA GLY A 42 4.30 15.38 0.19
C GLY A 42 3.36 15.97 1.22
N LYS A 43 3.91 16.33 2.39
CA LYS A 43 3.34 17.40 3.21
C LYS A 43 3.85 18.70 2.62
N ASN A 44 3.17 19.24 1.62
CA ASN A 44 3.48 20.59 1.19
C ASN A 44 2.66 21.52 2.08
N GLU A 45 3.33 22.35 2.89
CA GLU A 45 2.66 23.25 3.86
C GLU A 45 1.64 24.19 3.21
N ASP A 46 1.71 24.35 1.88
CA ASP A 46 0.87 25.23 1.07
C ASP A 46 -0.24 24.53 0.25
N TYR A 47 -0.34 23.19 0.25
CA TYR A 47 -1.35 22.49 -0.55
C TYR A 47 -2.38 21.78 0.34
N ILE A 48 -3.63 22.22 0.21
CA ILE A 48 -4.85 21.64 0.84
C ILE A 48 -5.05 20.15 0.46
N ASN A 49 -4.34 19.64 -0.56
CA ASN A 49 -4.41 18.25 -0.99
C ASN A 49 -3.08 17.53 -0.74
N ASN A 50 -3.06 16.65 0.27
CA ASN A 50 -1.99 15.68 0.45
C ASN A 50 -1.95 14.75 -0.77
N THR A 51 -0.79 14.64 -1.43
CA THR A 51 -0.59 13.69 -2.52
C THR A 51 -0.26 12.32 -1.94
N PHE A 52 -1.08 11.33 -2.26
CA PHE A 52 -0.87 9.93 -1.87
C PHE A 52 -0.43 9.10 -3.08
N ILE A 53 0.45 8.13 -2.84
CA ILE A 53 0.79 7.07 -3.78
C ILE A 53 0.28 5.74 -3.22
N GLU A 54 -0.48 5.03 -4.05
CA GLU A 54 -0.85 3.64 -3.85
C GLU A 54 0.35 2.73 -4.14
N CYS A 55 0.78 1.97 -3.13
CA CYS A 55 1.86 1.00 -3.23
C CYS A 55 1.35 -0.41 -2.97
N TYR A 56 1.87 -1.39 -3.70
CA TYR A 56 1.49 -2.79 -3.60
C TYR A 56 2.70 -3.69 -3.33
N PHE A 57 2.57 -4.58 -2.35
CA PHE A 57 3.62 -5.49 -1.90
C PHE A 57 3.15 -6.93 -1.96
N ARG A 58 4.01 -7.85 -2.43
CA ARG A 58 3.71 -9.29 -2.51
C ARG A 58 3.80 -10.00 -1.16
N SER A 59 4.51 -9.42 -0.21
CA SER A 59 4.68 -9.98 1.13
C SER A 59 4.61 -8.90 2.19
N ILE A 60 4.22 -9.30 3.41
CA ILE A 60 4.23 -8.42 4.57
C ILE A 60 5.66 -8.00 4.94
N THR A 61 6.65 -8.86 4.66
CA THR A 61 8.08 -8.58 4.88
C THR A 61 8.56 -7.45 3.99
N ASP A 62 8.19 -7.46 2.70
CA ASP A 62 8.56 -6.38 1.77
C ASP A 62 7.91 -5.05 2.18
N LEU A 63 6.64 -5.11 2.61
CA LEU A 63 5.93 -3.95 3.14
C LEU A 63 6.64 -3.39 4.38
N LYS A 64 6.93 -4.23 5.37
CA LYS A 64 7.65 -3.84 6.59
C LYS A 64 9.00 -3.20 6.26
N LYS A 65 9.78 -3.81 5.37
CA LYS A 65 11.05 -3.27 4.90
C LYS A 65 10.90 -1.90 4.23
N CYS A 66 9.85 -1.69 3.44
CA CYS A 66 9.58 -0.39 2.83
C CYS A 66 9.17 0.67 3.86
N LEU A 67 8.49 0.26 4.92
CA LEU A 67 8.07 1.12 6.03
C LEU A 67 9.15 1.30 7.09
N ASN A 68 10.35 0.72 6.92
CA ASN A 68 11.41 0.68 7.92
C ASN A 68 10.94 0.11 9.27
N LEU A 69 10.12 -0.94 9.23
CA LEU A 69 9.63 -1.67 10.39
C LEU A 69 10.39 -2.99 10.50
N ASP A 70 11.00 -3.25 11.66
CA ASP A 70 11.71 -4.49 11.95
C ASP A 70 10.78 -5.72 12.14
#